data_AF-A0A352ACZ3-F1
#
_entry.id   AF-A0A352ACZ3-F1
#
_cell.length_a   1.000
_cell.length_b   1.000
_cell.length_c   1.000
_cell.angle_alpha   90.00
_cell.angle_beta   90.00
_cell.angle_gamma   90.00
#
_symmetry.space_group_name_H-M   'P 1'
#
loop_
_entity.id
_entity.type
_entity.pdbx_description
1 polymer ?
#
loop_
_entity_poly.entity_id
_entity_poly.type
_entity_poly.pdbx_seq_one_letter_code
_entity_poly.pdbx_strand_id
1 'polypeptide(L)' 'LYGMIQQTRRASASIPANIAEGYGRKSTAEYIRFLNIAQGSINELETHLILSSRVGLCSHEAIQAIIDLSQRTGRVSTPG' A
#
# COMPACT_ATOMS: atom_id res chain seq x y z
N LEU A 1 8.14 -12.40 -16.33
CA LEU A 1 6.81 -11.75 -16.24
C LEU A 1 6.13 -11.92 -14.87
N TYR A 2 6.26 -13.06 -14.18
CA TYR A 2 5.55 -13.33 -12.92
C TYR A 2 5.96 -12.53 -11.67
N GLY A 3 7.16 -11.94 -11.64
CA GLY A 3 7.69 -11.26 -10.44
C GLY A 3 6.88 -10.04 -9.99
N MET A 4 6.52 -9.15 -10.92
CA MET A 4 5.80 -7.91 -10.59
C MET A 4 4.36 -8.15 -10.14
N ILE A 5 3.64 -9.10 -10.75
CA ILE A 5 2.30 -9.49 -10.32
C ILE A 5 2.34 -10.00 -8.87
N GLN A 6 3.30 -10.86 -8.56
CA GLN A 6 3.44 -11.41 -7.21
C GLN A 6 3.86 -10.35 -6.19
N GLN A 7 4.73 -9.40 -6.56
CA GLN A 7 5.10 -8.28 -5.69
C GLN A 7 3.92 -7.32 -5.43
N THR A 8 3.15 -6.99 -6.47
CA THR A 8 1.93 -6.16 -6.38
C THR A 8 0.90 -6.80 -5.44
N ARG A 9 0.63 -8.10 -5.59
CA ARG A 9 -0.32 -8.83 -4.73
C ARG A 9 0.12 -8.85 -3.27
N ARG A 10 1.43 -9.06 -3.00
CA ARG A 10 1.96 -9.05 -1.64
C ARG A 10 1.87 -7.67 -1.00
N ALA A 11 2.31 -6.62 -1.70
CA ALA A 11 2.24 -5.25 -1.20
C ALA A 11 0.78 -4.86 -0.89
N SER A 12 -0.14 -5.13 -1.82
CA SER A 12 -1.57 -4.85 -1.64
C SER A 12 -2.18 -5.59 -0.44
N ALA A 13 -1.90 -6.89 -0.26
CA ALA A 13 -2.42 -7.66 0.87
C ALA A 13 -1.79 -7.26 2.22
N SER A 14 -0.54 -6.79 2.22
CA SER A 14 0.20 -6.35 3.41
C SER A 14 -0.40 -5.09 4.04
N ILE A 15 -0.97 -4.19 3.25
CA ILE A 15 -1.55 -2.92 3.73
C ILE A 15 -2.66 -3.16 4.77
N PRO A 16 -3.79 -3.84 4.45
CA PRO A 16 -4.86 -4.06 5.42
C PRO A 16 -4.42 -5.00 6.55
N ALA A 17 -3.52 -5.96 6.29
CA ALA A 17 -3.01 -6.86 7.32
C ALA A 17 -2.28 -6.10 8.43
N ASN A 18 -1.37 -5.19 8.06
CA ASN A 18 -0.64 -4.37 9.04
C ASN A 18 -1.55 -3.38 9.76
N ILE A 19 -2.53 -2.78 9.09
CA ILE A 19 -3.51 -1.89 9.75
C ILE A 19 -4.31 -2.66 10.80
N ALA A 20 -4.85 -3.82 10.45
CA ALA A 20 -5.64 -4.66 11.36
C ALA A 20 -4.80 -5.17 12.53
N GLU A 21 -3.56 -5.60 12.26
CA GLU A 21 -2.63 -6.06 13.29
C GLU A 21 -2.26 -4.94 14.27
N GLY A 22 -2.01 -3.74 13.75
CA GLY A 22 -1.75 -2.53 14.54
C GLY A 22 -2.93 -2.13 15.41
N TYR A 23 -4.15 -2.19 14.87
CA TYR A 23 -5.38 -1.88 15.61
C TYR A 23 -5.59 -2.82 16.81
N GLY A 24 -5.12 -4.07 16.71
CA GLY A 24 -5.15 -5.04 17.81
C GLY A 24 -4.08 -4.84 18.90
N ARG A 25 -3.19 -3.84 18.77
CA ARG A 25 -2.11 -3.60 19.74
C ARG A 25 -2.58 -2.77 20.94
N LYS A 26 -1.88 -2.94 22.06
CA LYS A 26 -2.25 -2.34 23.35
C LYS A 26 -1.81 -0.89 23.50
N SER A 27 -0.79 -0.47 22.73
CA SER A 27 -0.23 0.86 22.82
C SER A 27 -0.32 1.63 21.50
N THR A 28 -0.50 2.94 21.60
CA THR A 28 -0.49 3.85 20.45
C THR A 28 0.83 3.79 19.68
N ALA A 29 1.95 3.63 20.37
CA ALA A 29 3.27 3.53 19.74
C ALA A 29 3.38 2.28 18.83
N GLU A 30 2.87 1.14 19.29
CA GLU A 30 2.82 -0.06 18.46
C GLU A 30 1.86 0.12 17.27
N TYR A 31 0.69 0.74 17.49
CA TYR A 31 -0.23 1.01 16.41
C TYR A 31 0.42 1.88 15.31
N ILE A 32 1.07 2.99 15.70
CA ILE A 32 1.81 3.87 14.77
C ILE A 32 2.89 3.10 14.02
N ARG A 33 3.63 2.21 14.68
CA ARG A 33 4.64 1.36 14.02
C ARG A 33 4.02 0.51 12.90
N PHE A 34 2.87 -0.10 13.16
CA PHE A 34 2.16 -0.90 12.15
C PHE A 34 1.60 -0.04 11.00
N LEU A 35 1.12 1.17 11.30
CA LEU A 35 0.70 2.13 10.26
C LEU A 35 1.87 2.54 9.36
N ASN A 36 3.06 2.75 9.93
CA ASN A 36 4.27 3.04 9.15
C ASN A 36 4.65 1.87 8.21
N ILE A 37 4.47 0.62 8.65
CA ILE A 37 4.70 -0.57 7.81
C ILE A 37 3.67 -0.64 6.67
N ALA A 38 2.40 -0.36 6.97
CA ALA A 38 1.35 -0.27 5.97
C ALA A 38 1.66 0.82 4.92
N GLN A 39 2.15 1.98 5.37
CA GLN A 39 2.57 3.07 4.48
C GLN A 39 3.74 2.67 3.58
N GLY A 40 4.72 1.93 4.11
CA GLY A 40 5.79 1.35 3.27
C GLY A 40 5.25 0.44 2.17
N SER A 41 4.25 -0.39 2.50
CA SER A 41 3.59 -1.28 1.52
C SER A 41 2.80 -0.50 0.45
N ILE A 42 2.21 0.65 0.80
CA ILE A 42 1.56 1.57 -0.16
C ILE A 42 2.60 2.12 -1.16
N ASN A 43 3.75 2.59 -0.67
CA ASN A 43 4.79 3.16 -1.52
C ASN A 43 5.38 2.11 -2.49
N GLU A 44 5.57 0.87 -2.02
CA GLU A 44 5.99 -0.25 -2.87
C GLU A 44 4.95 -0.59 -3.94
N LEU A 45 3.67 -0.64 -3.56
CA LEU A 45 2.57 -0.90 -4.49
C LEU A 45 2.52 0.16 -5.60
N GLU A 46 2.58 1.45 -5.24
CA GLU A 46 2.60 2.56 -6.18
C GLU A 46 3.77 2.45 -7.17
N THR A 47 4.96 2.14 -6.67
CA THR A 47 6.16 1.93 -7.50
C THR A 47 5.95 0.80 -8.52
N HIS A 48 5.40 -0.35 -8.08
CA HIS A 48 5.13 -1.47 -8.98
C HIS A 48 4.05 -1.17 -10.02
N LEU A 49 3.01 -0.41 -9.66
CA LEU A 49 1.97 0.00 -10.60
C LEU A 49 2.53 0.96 -11.66
N ILE A 50 3.32 1.96 -11.26
CA ILE A 50 3.99 2.87 -12.20
C ILE A 50 4.88 2.09 -13.18
N LEU A 51 5.68 1.14 -12.69
CA LEU A 51 6.51 0.29 -13.53
C LEU A 51 5.68 -0.57 -14.49
N SER A 52 4.57 -1.15 -13.99
CA SER A 52 3.66 -1.96 -14.80
C SER A 52 3.02 -1.16 -15.94
N SER A 53 2.70 0.12 -15.70
CA SER A 53 2.24 1.03 -16.76
C SER A 53 3.31 1.27 -17.81
N ARG A 54 4.55 1.56 -17.38
CA ARG A 54 5.68 1.83 -18.28
C ARG A 54 6.02 0.66 -19.20
N VAL A 55 5.78 -0.57 -18.76
CA VAL A 55 6.01 -1.78 -19.59
C VAL A 55 4.75 -2.25 -20.34
N GLY A 56 3.67 -1.45 -20.33
CA GLY A 56 2.44 -1.73 -21.07
C GLY A 56 1.59 -2.87 -20.51
N LEU A 57 1.75 -3.22 -19.22
CA LEU A 57 0.95 -4.28 -18.58
C LEU A 57 -0.42 -3.79 -18.11
N CYS A 58 -0.59 -2.48 -17.92
CA CYS A 58 -1.85 -1.85 -17.54
C CYS A 58 -1.88 -0.37 -17.95
N SER A 59 -3.09 0.16 -18.18
CA SER A 59 -3.24 1.58 -18.54
C SER A 59 -3.05 2.47 -17.30
N HIS A 60 -2.64 3.71 -17.54
CA HIS A 60 -2.44 4.68 -16.47
C HIS A 60 -3.77 4.99 -15.75
N GLU A 61 -4.89 5.04 -16.49
CA GLU A 61 -6.22 5.27 -15.91
C GLU A 61 -6.62 4.15 -14.94
N ALA A 62 -6.32 2.89 -15.28
CA ALA A 62 -6.63 1.74 -14.43
C ALA A 62 -5.84 1.77 -13.10
N ILE A 63 -4.66 2.37 -13.11
CA ILE A 63 -3.80 2.50 -11.94
C ILE A 63 -4.19 3.69 -11.07
N GLN A 64 -4.61 4.80 -11.68
CA GLN A 64 -4.87 6.05 -10.97
C GLN A 64 -5.93 5.88 -9.88
N ALA A 65 -7.01 5.14 -10.15
CA ALA A 65 -8.04 4.85 -9.16
C ALA A 65 -7.51 4.08 -7.93
N ILE A 66 -6.52 3.20 -8.12
CA ILE A 66 -5.89 2.43 -7.04
C ILE A 66 -4.94 3.31 -6.23
N ILE A 67 -4.19 4.19 -6.88
CA ILE A 67 -3.31 5.16 -6.22
C ILE A 67 -4.15 6.13 -5.37
N ASP A 68 -5.22 6.69 -5.93
CA ASP A 68 -6.10 7.63 -5.23
C ASP A 68 -6.74 6.98 -3.98
N LEU A 69 -7.17 5.72 -4.09
CA LEU A 69 -7.69 4.96 -2.96
C LEU A 69 -6.62 4.75 -1.88
N SER A 70 -5.39 4.42 -2.28
CA SER A 70 -4.26 4.18 -1.37
C SER A 70 -3.81 5.46 -0.65
N GLN A 71 -3.84 6.61 -1.33
CA GLN A 71 -3.51 7.91 -0.73
C GLN A 71 -4.56 8.37 0.29
N ARG A 72 -5.84 8.05 0.07
CA ARG A 72 -6.92 8.33 1.02
C ARG A 72 -6.78 7.55 2.32
N THR A 73 -6.35 6.29 2.26
CA THR A 73 -6.09 5.47 3.44
C THR A 73 -4.78 5.86 4.15
N GLY A 74 -3.76 6.29 3.42
CA GLY A 74 -2.51 6.80 4.01
C GLY A 74 -2.70 8.07 4.85
N ARG A 75 -3.55 9.01 4.40
CA ARG A 75 -3.86 10.26 5.11
C ARG A 75 -4.57 10.09 6.45
N VAL A 76 -5.29 8.99 6.67
CA VAL A 76 -5.96 8.70 7.95
C VAL A 76 -4.93 8.36 9.04
N SER A 77 -3.68 8.06 8.68
CA SER A 77 -2.67 7.49 9.58
C SER A 77 -1.65 8.48 10.15
N THR A 78 -1.69 9.77 9.77
CA THR A 78 -0.84 10.82 10.34
C THR A 78 -1.67 11.76 11.22
N PRO A 79 -1.62 11.63 12.55
CA PRO A 79 -1.98 12.74 13.41
C PRO A 79 -0.91 13.83 13.26
N GLY A 80 -1.35 15.07 13.08
CA GLY A 80 -0.47 16.24 13.22
C GLY A 80 0.03 16.43 14.64
#